data_AF-A0A1F5PZ23-F1
#
_entry.id   AF-A0A1F5PZ23-F1
#
_cell.length_a   1.000
_cell.length_b   1.000
_cell.length_c   1.000
_cell.angle_alpha   90.00
_cell.angle_beta   90.00
_cell.angle_gamma   90.00
#
_symmetry.space_group_name_H-M   'P 1'
#
loop_
_entity.id
_entity.type
_entity.pdbx_description
1 polymer ?
#
loop_
_entity_poly.entity_id
_entity_poly.type
_entity_poly.pdbx_seq_one_letter_code
_entity_poly.pdbx_strand_id
1 'polypeptide(L)'
;MKSTFILPLSAHKIKQKTDSKRGLRSDMSARLRTLQKSGKIAPTESSLCYLRVSRNRQKLMEEAMQALSTTQHTPSSPMASEAVIPAVRGEFYSYRALFSYDRPLGYLMKCKANKDRTLAFGEDNPKGIDLVFVFDNGVSVCSPNSAPAVRLLEDLVDPKVLNQTRIAVAGITVDEFNQLRERKNGSALAEVCRTAVARNDSIVTLMSGTIVAVTTESGKFGLLLVKELTPSTVRVDACHILL
;
A
#
# COMPACT_ATOMS: atom_id res chain seq x y z
N MET A 1 26.66 -10.05 51.14
CA MET A 1 26.26 -11.40 51.62
C MET A 1 24.96 -11.79 50.92
N LYS A 2 24.84 -13.02 50.38
CA LYS A 2 23.61 -13.81 50.05
C LYS A 2 22.47 -13.09 49.24
N SER A 3 21.79 -13.66 48.23
CA SER A 3 21.79 -14.99 47.62
C SER A 3 21.28 -14.95 46.16
N THR A 4 22.08 -15.50 45.24
CA THR A 4 21.77 -16.54 44.22
C THR A 4 20.30 -16.99 44.01
N PHE A 5 19.84 -17.13 42.74
CA PHE A 5 19.31 -18.39 42.16
C PHE A 5 19.17 -18.45 40.61
N ILE A 6 19.14 -19.69 40.09
CA ILE A 6 19.53 -20.25 38.78
C ILE A 6 18.45 -21.32 38.39
N LEU A 7 18.04 -21.65 37.14
CA LEU A 7 18.33 -21.28 35.73
C LEU A 7 17.00 -21.52 34.88
N PRO A 8 16.93 -21.40 33.53
CA PRO A 8 15.65 -21.36 32.77
C PRO A 8 15.09 -22.74 32.34
N LEU A 9 13.91 -22.75 31.71
CA LEU A 9 13.27 -23.94 31.14
C LEU A 9 12.77 -23.80 29.70
N SER A 10 13.39 -24.60 28.83
CA SER A 10 12.82 -25.43 27.75
C SER A 10 12.01 -24.82 26.58
N ALA A 11 12.55 -25.05 25.38
CA ALA A 11 11.87 -24.89 24.10
C ALA A 11 11.04 -26.13 23.70
N HIS A 12 9.88 -25.93 23.05
CA HIS A 12 9.15 -26.99 22.36
C HIS A 12 9.14 -26.78 20.84
N LYS A 13 9.83 -27.65 20.11
CA LYS A 13 9.66 -27.81 18.65
C LYS A 13 8.48 -28.75 18.38
N ILE A 14 7.42 -28.25 17.75
CA ILE A 14 6.39 -29.11 17.14
C ILE A 14 6.74 -29.31 15.66
N LYS A 15 6.91 -30.58 15.27
CA LYS A 15 7.29 -30.99 13.91
C LYS A 15 6.09 -31.71 13.29
N GLN A 16 5.22 -30.99 12.57
CA GLN A 16 4.14 -31.63 11.83
C GLN A 16 4.63 -32.18 10.49
N LYS A 17 4.03 -33.30 10.09
CA LYS A 17 4.45 -34.17 8.98
C LYS A 17 3.22 -34.41 8.11
N THR A 18 3.19 -33.88 6.89
CA THR A 18 2.08 -34.08 5.94
C THR A 18 2.61 -34.55 4.61
N ASP A 19 2.45 -35.85 4.35
CA ASP A 19 2.82 -36.50 3.11
C ASP A 19 1.61 -37.22 2.49
N SER A 20 1.68 -37.46 1.18
CA SER A 20 0.90 -38.47 0.44
C SER A 20 -0.61 -38.27 0.23
N LYS A 21 -0.99 -37.44 -0.76
CA LYS A 21 -2.27 -37.57 -1.54
C LYS A 21 -2.15 -37.24 -3.05
N ARG A 22 -0.97 -37.37 -3.68
CA ARG A 22 -0.78 -37.12 -5.14
C ARG A 22 -0.56 -38.36 -6.04
N GLY A 23 -0.44 -39.57 -5.48
CA GLY A 23 -0.09 -40.79 -6.25
C GLY A 23 -1.24 -41.57 -6.91
N LEU A 24 -2.51 -41.27 -6.60
CA LEU A 24 -3.65 -42.17 -6.90
C LEU A 24 -4.56 -41.75 -8.08
N ARG A 25 -4.14 -40.78 -8.90
CA ARG A 25 -4.96 -40.30 -10.05
C ARG A 25 -4.35 -40.49 -11.45
N SER A 26 -3.06 -40.83 -11.56
CA SER A 26 -2.41 -41.05 -12.87
C SER A 26 -2.75 -42.41 -13.50
N ASP A 27 -2.88 -43.46 -12.69
CA ASP A 27 -2.88 -44.86 -13.16
C ASP A 27 -4.17 -45.29 -13.89
N MET A 28 -5.34 -44.80 -13.46
CA MET A 28 -6.61 -45.10 -14.15
C MET A 28 -6.67 -44.57 -15.60
N SER A 29 -5.98 -43.46 -15.90
CA SER A 29 -5.99 -42.85 -17.24
C SER A 29 -5.14 -43.61 -18.25
N ALA A 30 -4.19 -44.43 -17.80
CA ALA A 30 -3.36 -45.26 -18.66
C ALA A 30 -4.14 -46.49 -19.17
N ARG A 31 -4.82 -47.21 -18.26
CA ARG A 31 -5.57 -48.46 -18.58
C ARG A 31 -6.68 -48.27 -19.63
N LEU A 32 -7.37 -47.13 -19.63
CA LEU A 32 -8.41 -46.83 -20.62
C LEU A 32 -7.89 -46.66 -22.06
N ARG A 33 -6.65 -46.17 -22.24
CA ARG A 33 -6.06 -45.96 -23.58
C ARG A 33 -5.62 -47.27 -24.24
N THR A 34 -5.27 -48.28 -23.45
CA THR A 34 -4.81 -49.58 -23.97
C THR A 34 -5.95 -50.38 -24.61
N LEU A 35 -7.18 -50.26 -24.09
CA LEU A 35 -8.34 -51.01 -24.59
C LEU A 35 -8.84 -50.49 -25.95
N GLN A 36 -8.82 -49.17 -26.19
CA GLN A 36 -9.29 -48.57 -27.44
C GLN A 36 -8.42 -48.90 -28.66
N LYS A 37 -7.14 -49.26 -28.48
CA LYS A 37 -6.25 -49.68 -29.59
C LYS A 37 -6.52 -51.10 -30.11
N SER A 38 -7.40 -51.88 -29.47
CA SER A 38 -7.65 -53.29 -29.81
C SER A 38 -8.76 -53.53 -30.86
N GLY A 39 -9.41 -52.48 -31.36
CA GLY A 39 -10.35 -52.56 -32.50
C GLY A 39 -11.67 -53.32 -32.24
N LYS A 40 -11.98 -53.69 -30.99
CA LYS A 40 -13.11 -54.58 -30.65
C LYS A 40 -14.40 -53.90 -30.16
N ILE A 41 -14.56 -52.58 -30.32
CA ILE A 41 -15.78 -51.86 -29.92
C ILE A 41 -16.15 -50.82 -30.98
N ALA A 42 -17.35 -50.96 -31.58
CA ALA A 42 -17.91 -49.93 -32.45
C ALA A 42 -18.27 -48.68 -31.63
N PRO A 43 -17.96 -47.45 -32.10
CA PRO A 43 -18.20 -46.24 -31.33
C PRO A 43 -19.70 -45.92 -31.28
N THR A 44 -20.30 -46.05 -30.10
CA THR A 44 -21.64 -45.49 -29.84
C THR A 44 -21.59 -43.95 -29.89
N GLU A 45 -22.73 -43.30 -30.14
CA GLU A 45 -22.81 -41.83 -30.36
C GLU A 45 -22.20 -41.00 -29.22
N SER A 46 -22.26 -41.51 -27.98
CA SER A 46 -21.60 -40.93 -26.80
C SER A 46 -20.07 -40.78 -26.97
N SER A 47 -19.41 -41.75 -27.64
CA SER A 47 -17.97 -41.71 -27.92
C SER A 47 -17.60 -40.62 -28.95
N LEU A 48 -18.46 -40.41 -29.96
CA LEU A 48 -18.30 -39.30 -30.92
C LEU A 48 -18.49 -37.94 -30.25
N CYS A 49 -19.42 -37.83 -29.29
CA CYS A 49 -19.60 -36.62 -28.49
C CYS A 49 -18.33 -36.34 -27.63
N TYR A 50 -17.79 -37.34 -26.95
CA TYR A 50 -16.55 -37.22 -26.17
C TYR A 50 -15.33 -36.81 -27.01
N LEU A 51 -15.20 -37.35 -28.23
CA LEU A 51 -14.12 -36.98 -29.16
C LEU A 51 -14.27 -35.55 -29.71
N ARG A 52 -15.51 -35.08 -29.97
CA ARG A 52 -15.78 -33.67 -30.33
C ARG A 52 -15.42 -32.72 -29.19
N VAL A 53 -15.83 -33.01 -27.96
CA VAL A 53 -15.50 -32.18 -26.78
C VAL A 53 -13.99 -32.16 -26.53
N SER A 54 -13.30 -33.28 -26.73
CA SER A 54 -11.84 -33.39 -26.57
C SER A 54 -11.07 -32.56 -27.60
N ARG A 55 -11.47 -32.58 -28.88
CA ARG A 55 -10.86 -31.76 -29.93
C ARG A 55 -11.09 -30.26 -29.72
N ASN A 56 -12.31 -29.87 -29.32
CA ASN A 56 -12.59 -28.47 -28.97
C ASN A 56 -11.76 -28.01 -27.76
N ARG A 57 -11.52 -28.89 -26.77
CA ARG A 57 -10.63 -28.59 -25.64
C ARG A 57 -9.17 -28.43 -26.03
N GLN A 58 -8.65 -29.25 -26.95
CA GLN A 58 -7.27 -29.06 -27.44
C GLN A 58 -7.15 -27.74 -28.23
N LYS A 59 -8.10 -27.45 -29.12
CA LYS A 59 -8.12 -26.18 -29.87
C LYS A 59 -8.19 -24.96 -28.94
N LEU A 60 -9.04 -25.01 -27.90
CA LEU A 60 -9.12 -23.94 -26.88
C LEU A 60 -7.86 -23.83 -26.01
N MET A 61 -7.15 -24.93 -25.72
CA MET A 61 -5.85 -24.85 -25.03
C MET A 61 -4.76 -24.28 -25.93
N GLU A 62 -4.77 -24.61 -27.22
CA GLU A 62 -3.79 -24.13 -28.20
C GLU A 62 -4.01 -22.64 -28.52
N GLU A 63 -5.26 -22.21 -28.67
CA GLU A 63 -5.67 -20.80 -28.75
C GLU A 63 -5.33 -20.04 -27.45
N ALA A 64 -5.49 -20.64 -26.27
CA ALA A 64 -5.07 -20.03 -25.00
C ALA A 64 -3.54 -19.93 -24.84
N MET A 65 -2.79 -20.93 -25.28
CA MET A 65 -1.32 -20.87 -25.29
C MET A 65 -0.79 -19.85 -26.31
N GLN A 66 -1.43 -19.73 -27.48
CA GLN A 66 -1.09 -18.66 -28.43
C GLN A 66 -1.44 -17.28 -27.86
N ALA A 67 -2.62 -17.10 -27.25
CA ALA A 67 -2.99 -15.84 -26.61
C ALA A 67 -2.06 -15.43 -25.45
N LEU A 68 -1.46 -16.40 -24.73
CA LEU A 68 -0.43 -16.17 -23.71
C LEU A 68 0.98 -15.92 -24.29
N SER A 69 1.20 -16.20 -25.58
CA SER A 69 2.47 -15.99 -26.27
C SER A 69 2.51 -14.69 -27.11
N THR A 70 1.34 -14.09 -27.40
CA THR A 70 1.23 -12.79 -28.09
C THR A 70 1.12 -11.58 -27.17
N THR A 71 1.19 -11.73 -25.85
CA THR A 71 1.63 -10.62 -24.98
C THR A 71 3.11 -10.37 -25.24
N GLN A 72 3.38 -9.63 -26.33
CA GLN A 72 4.66 -9.03 -26.60
C GLN A 72 5.15 -8.35 -25.32
N HIS A 73 6.42 -8.56 -24.98
CA HIS A 73 7.12 -7.66 -24.08
C HIS A 73 7.07 -6.25 -24.68
N THR A 74 6.07 -5.46 -24.29
CA THR A 74 6.23 -4.02 -24.26
C THR A 74 7.47 -3.79 -23.41
N PRO A 75 8.54 -3.15 -23.93
CA PRO A 75 9.65 -2.75 -23.10
C PRO A 75 9.10 -2.00 -21.91
N SER A 76 9.65 -2.26 -20.73
CA SER A 76 9.26 -1.60 -19.49
C SER A 76 9.00 -0.13 -19.77
N SER A 77 7.75 0.32 -19.57
CA SER A 77 7.41 1.74 -19.62
C SER A 77 8.50 2.48 -18.85
N PRO A 78 9.13 3.52 -19.42
CA PRO A 78 10.23 4.19 -18.77
C PRO A 78 9.78 4.56 -17.36
N MET A 79 10.62 4.22 -16.35
CA MET A 79 10.31 4.39 -14.93
C MET A 79 9.58 5.72 -14.76
N ALA A 80 8.31 5.64 -14.33
CA ALA A 80 7.45 6.80 -14.27
C ALA A 80 8.15 7.86 -13.41
N SER A 81 8.56 8.95 -14.06
CA SER A 81 9.63 9.83 -13.57
C SER A 81 9.49 10.14 -12.08
N GLU A 82 10.55 9.85 -11.31
CA GLU A 82 10.59 10.15 -9.88
C GLU A 82 10.59 11.66 -9.57
N ALA A 83 10.65 12.49 -10.62
CA ALA A 83 10.60 13.95 -10.55
C ALA A 83 9.48 14.45 -9.62
N VAL A 84 9.89 15.22 -8.62
CA VAL A 84 8.98 15.96 -7.75
C VAL A 84 8.31 17.06 -8.59
N ILE A 85 7.01 16.90 -8.87
CA ILE A 85 6.18 18.00 -9.36
C ILE A 85 5.65 18.77 -8.14
N PRO A 86 6.17 19.97 -7.84
CA PRO A 86 5.77 20.73 -6.66
C PRO A 86 4.29 21.14 -6.72
N ALA A 87 3.70 21.40 -5.55
CA ALA A 87 2.39 22.04 -5.46
C ALA A 87 2.45 23.47 -6.03
N VAL A 88 1.39 23.89 -6.70
CA VAL A 88 1.23 25.24 -7.28
C VAL A 88 0.34 26.07 -6.36
N ARG A 89 0.71 27.34 -6.16
CA ARG A 89 -0.04 28.28 -5.31
C ARG A 89 -1.47 28.46 -5.83
N GLY A 90 -2.46 28.32 -4.97
CA GLY A 90 -3.88 28.41 -5.29
C GLY A 90 -4.50 27.16 -5.95
N GLU A 91 -3.72 26.16 -6.37
CA GLU A 91 -4.28 24.92 -6.91
C GLU A 91 -4.74 23.97 -5.78
N PHE A 92 -6.00 23.51 -5.86
CA PHE A 92 -6.56 22.52 -4.95
C PHE A 92 -6.39 21.09 -5.49
N TYR A 93 -5.79 20.22 -4.69
CA TYR A 93 -5.52 18.83 -5.06
C TYR A 93 -6.32 17.84 -4.22
N SER A 94 -6.68 16.72 -4.81
CA SER A 94 -7.37 15.60 -4.15
C SER A 94 -6.81 14.28 -4.63
N TYR A 95 -6.56 13.35 -3.71
CA TYR A 95 -5.93 12.08 -4.04
C TYR A 95 -6.31 10.97 -3.05
N ARG A 96 -5.80 9.77 -3.34
CA ARG A 96 -5.73 8.63 -2.42
C ARG A 96 -4.28 8.18 -2.36
N ALA A 97 -3.80 7.79 -1.18
CA ALA A 97 -2.45 7.26 -1.00
C ALA A 97 -2.47 6.02 -0.10
N LEU A 98 -1.43 5.19 -0.24
CA LEU A 98 -1.18 4.04 0.62
C LEU A 98 0.23 4.20 1.19
N PHE A 99 0.32 4.49 2.47
CA PHE A 99 1.57 4.50 3.20
C PHE A 99 1.85 3.10 3.75
N SER A 100 3.11 2.71 3.77
CA SER A 100 3.56 1.45 4.36
C SER A 100 4.88 1.64 5.09
N TYR A 101 5.31 0.62 5.83
CA TYR A 101 6.64 0.57 6.44
C TYR A 101 7.77 0.93 5.44
N ASP A 102 7.71 0.38 4.21
CA ASP A 102 8.72 0.63 3.17
C ASP A 102 8.59 2.02 2.52
N ARG A 103 7.40 2.64 2.60
CA ARG A 103 7.08 3.93 1.97
C ARG A 103 6.39 4.88 2.97
N PRO A 104 7.09 5.29 4.05
CA PRO A 104 6.48 6.01 5.17
C PRO A 104 6.43 7.53 4.96
N LEU A 105 7.13 8.09 3.97
CA LEU A 105 7.25 9.54 3.82
C LEU A 105 6.07 10.13 3.04
N GLY A 106 5.46 11.18 3.60
CA GLY A 106 4.32 11.90 3.04
C GLY A 106 4.68 13.27 2.48
N TYR A 107 4.29 13.52 1.23
CA TYR A 107 4.61 14.73 0.47
C TYR A 107 3.34 15.41 -0.08
N LEU A 108 3.08 16.65 0.32
CA LEU A 108 1.99 17.52 -0.15
C LEU A 108 2.36 18.20 -1.49
N MET A 109 2.57 17.36 -2.51
CA MET A 109 2.94 17.73 -3.90
C MET A 109 1.78 17.63 -4.90
N LYS A 110 1.93 18.16 -6.12
CA LYS A 110 0.90 18.12 -7.19
C LYS A 110 0.61 16.70 -7.69
N CYS A 111 1.65 15.90 -7.94
CA CYS A 111 1.50 14.56 -8.51
C CYS A 111 1.06 13.51 -7.49
N LYS A 112 0.11 12.65 -7.85
CA LYS A 112 -0.32 11.50 -7.02
C LYS A 112 0.78 10.44 -6.85
N ALA A 113 1.64 10.25 -7.84
CA ALA A 113 2.74 9.28 -7.77
C ALA A 113 3.83 9.67 -6.74
N ASN A 114 3.79 10.92 -6.25
CA ASN A 114 4.80 11.48 -5.35
C ASN A 114 4.27 11.65 -3.92
N LYS A 115 3.33 10.80 -3.50
CA LYS A 115 2.61 10.96 -2.22
C LYS A 115 3.16 10.10 -1.11
N ASP A 116 3.42 8.83 -1.40
CA ASP A 116 4.14 7.87 -0.60
C ASP A 116 5.56 7.68 -1.17
N ARG A 117 6.57 7.80 -0.31
CA ARG A 117 7.99 7.72 -0.68
C ARG A 117 8.79 6.91 0.34
N THR A 118 9.85 6.26 -0.13
CA THR A 118 10.82 5.52 0.69
C THR A 118 11.68 6.46 1.54
N LEU A 119 12.32 5.95 2.58
CA LEU A 119 13.24 6.75 3.41
C LEU A 119 14.40 7.35 2.60
N ALA A 120 15.01 6.58 1.71
CA ALA A 120 16.09 7.04 0.83
C ALA A 120 15.71 8.23 -0.05
N PHE A 121 14.45 8.35 -0.48
CA PHE A 121 13.98 9.52 -1.23
C PHE A 121 14.01 10.82 -0.41
N GLY A 122 13.99 10.69 0.93
CA GLY A 122 14.10 11.79 1.88
C GLY A 122 15.48 12.46 1.88
N GLU A 123 16.55 11.71 1.59
CA GLU A 123 17.94 12.21 1.51
C GLU A 123 18.08 13.28 0.41
N ASP A 124 17.56 12.99 -0.79
CA ASP A 124 17.54 13.93 -1.92
C ASP A 124 16.50 15.05 -1.77
N ASN A 125 15.41 14.82 -1.01
CA ASN A 125 14.25 15.71 -0.94
C ASN A 125 13.80 16.05 0.50
N PRO A 126 14.70 16.48 1.42
CA PRO A 126 14.40 16.60 2.84
C PRO A 126 13.42 17.73 3.14
N LYS A 127 13.59 18.88 2.46
CA LYS A 127 12.66 20.02 2.47
C LYS A 127 11.30 19.74 1.84
N GLY A 128 11.12 18.57 1.23
CA GLY A 128 9.83 18.13 0.70
C GLY A 128 9.02 17.28 1.69
N ILE A 129 9.65 16.71 2.72
CA ILE A 129 8.99 15.83 3.69
C ILE A 129 8.02 16.67 4.52
N ASP A 130 6.73 16.44 4.33
CA ASP A 130 5.68 17.13 5.08
C ASP A 130 5.15 16.24 6.22
N LEU A 131 5.20 14.91 6.08
CA LEU A 131 4.74 13.94 7.09
C LEU A 131 5.63 12.69 7.11
N VAL A 132 5.67 12.01 8.26
CA VAL A 132 6.27 10.68 8.40
C VAL A 132 5.27 9.73 9.08
N PHE A 133 5.00 8.58 8.47
CA PHE A 133 4.18 7.53 9.08
C PHE A 133 5.06 6.51 9.81
N VAL A 134 4.75 6.24 11.08
CA VAL A 134 5.52 5.35 11.94
C VAL A 134 4.66 4.13 12.30
N PHE A 135 5.20 2.94 12.12
CA PHE A 135 4.52 1.64 12.21
C PHE A 135 5.07 0.79 13.37
N ASP A 136 5.15 1.37 14.56
CA ASP A 136 5.69 0.74 15.77
C ASP A 136 4.56 0.15 16.64
N ASN A 137 4.51 0.50 17.94
CA ASN A 137 3.49 0.09 18.91
C ASN A 137 2.12 0.77 18.63
N GLY A 138 1.52 0.43 17.49
CA GLY A 138 0.44 1.18 16.88
C GLY A 138 0.96 2.12 15.78
N VAL A 139 0.07 2.52 14.88
CA VAL A 139 0.43 3.37 13.74
C VAL A 139 0.15 4.83 14.08
N SER A 140 1.13 5.70 13.81
CA SER A 140 1.01 7.14 14.01
C SER A 140 1.44 7.90 12.75
N VAL A 141 0.91 9.10 12.57
CA VAL A 141 1.50 10.10 11.67
C VAL A 141 2.18 11.18 12.50
N CYS A 142 3.34 11.60 12.03
CA CYS A 142 4.28 12.43 12.76
C CYS A 142 4.66 13.65 11.92
N SER A 143 4.90 14.78 12.58
CA SER A 143 5.69 15.84 11.95
C SER A 143 7.12 15.35 11.73
N PRO A 144 7.82 15.80 10.67
CA PRO A 144 9.16 15.32 10.35
C PRO A 144 10.18 15.62 11.46
N ASN A 145 9.95 16.69 12.23
CA ASN A 145 10.81 17.12 13.35
C ASN A 145 10.49 16.43 14.69
N SER A 146 9.49 15.56 14.74
CA SER A 146 9.17 14.81 15.96
C SER A 146 10.22 13.73 16.25
N ALA A 147 10.44 13.39 17.52
CA ALA A 147 11.43 12.38 17.90
C ALA A 147 11.23 11.00 17.21
N PRO A 148 10.01 10.46 17.02
CA PRO A 148 9.83 9.22 16.26
C PRO A 148 10.18 9.35 14.77
N ALA A 149 9.91 10.50 14.15
CA ALA A 149 10.24 10.74 12.75
C ALA A 149 11.75 10.90 12.53
N VAL A 150 12.41 11.71 13.38
CA VAL A 150 13.87 11.87 13.37
C VAL A 150 14.57 10.52 13.63
N ARG A 151 14.06 9.70 14.56
CA ARG A 151 14.57 8.34 14.79
C ARG A 151 14.37 7.40 13.59
N LEU A 152 13.35 7.60 12.76
CA LEU A 152 13.12 6.77 11.57
C LEU A 152 13.95 7.25 10.36
N LEU A 153 14.31 8.54 10.32
CA LEU A 153 15.18 9.11 9.30
C LEU A 153 16.67 8.87 9.61
N GLU A 154 17.04 8.75 10.89
CA GLU A 154 18.41 8.52 11.36
C GLU A 154 19.41 9.50 10.70
N ASP A 155 20.52 8.99 10.17
CA ASP A 155 21.57 9.77 9.53
C ASP A 155 21.25 10.13 8.05
N LEU A 156 20.11 9.68 7.49
CA LEU A 156 19.73 9.95 6.09
C LEU A 156 19.35 11.42 5.85
N VAL A 157 18.92 12.14 6.89
CA VAL A 157 18.45 13.53 6.78
C VAL A 157 18.82 14.32 8.05
N ASP A 158 19.61 15.38 7.90
CA ASP A 158 19.85 16.34 9.01
C ASP A 158 18.51 16.97 9.44
N PRO A 159 18.06 16.81 10.71
CA PRO A 159 16.81 17.40 11.18
C PRO A 159 16.73 18.93 11.02
N LYS A 160 17.85 19.63 10.87
CA LYS A 160 17.89 21.09 10.63
C LYS A 160 17.41 21.50 9.24
N VAL A 161 17.37 20.59 8.26
CA VAL A 161 16.89 20.90 6.89
C VAL A 161 15.44 20.50 6.64
N LEU A 162 14.77 19.91 7.64
CA LEU A 162 13.35 19.55 7.59
C LEU A 162 12.47 20.78 7.83
N ASN A 163 11.41 20.94 7.04
CA ASN A 163 10.44 22.03 7.23
C ASN A 163 9.70 21.89 8.57
N GLN A 164 9.35 23.00 9.21
CA GLN A 164 8.39 22.93 10.31
C GLN A 164 7.00 22.56 9.79
N THR A 165 6.48 21.41 10.24
CA THR A 165 5.10 21.00 9.98
C THR A 165 4.37 20.75 11.28
N ARG A 166 3.17 21.30 11.39
CA ARG A 166 2.26 21.11 12.52
C ARG A 166 1.15 20.18 12.08
N ILE A 167 0.76 19.25 12.95
CA ILE A 167 -0.38 18.36 12.72
C ILE A 167 -1.36 18.44 13.88
N ALA A 168 -2.57 17.94 13.68
CA ALA A 168 -3.57 17.75 14.72
C ALA A 168 -4.69 16.83 14.22
N VAL A 169 -5.50 16.27 15.12
CA VAL A 169 -6.82 15.74 14.73
C VAL A 169 -7.71 16.92 14.34
N ALA A 170 -8.29 16.88 13.14
CA ALA A 170 -8.94 18.04 12.50
C ALA A 170 -10.23 18.51 13.21
N GLY A 171 -10.87 17.65 14.01
CA GLY A 171 -12.10 17.97 14.76
C GLY A 171 -13.38 18.05 13.91
N ILE A 172 -13.29 17.80 12.59
CA ILE A 172 -14.42 17.73 11.67
C ILE A 172 -14.89 16.29 11.43
N THR A 173 -16.10 16.14 10.88
CA THR A 173 -16.69 14.88 10.44
C THR A 173 -16.18 14.43 9.06
N VAL A 174 -16.43 13.15 8.74
CA VAL A 174 -16.15 12.58 7.41
C VAL A 174 -16.96 13.27 6.31
N ASP A 175 -18.18 13.69 6.60
CA ASP A 175 -19.06 14.36 5.62
C ASP A 175 -18.59 15.79 5.34
N GLU A 176 -18.15 16.53 6.35
CA GLU A 176 -17.52 17.84 6.17
C GLU A 176 -16.22 17.74 5.35
N PHE A 177 -15.39 16.72 5.62
CA PHE A 177 -14.19 16.44 4.82
C PHE A 177 -14.53 16.17 3.35
N ASN A 178 -15.54 15.34 3.08
CA ASN A 178 -15.99 15.05 1.71
C ASN A 178 -16.52 16.32 1.03
N GLN A 179 -17.34 17.11 1.71
CA GLN A 179 -17.87 18.38 1.17
C GLN A 179 -16.75 19.39 0.85
N LEU A 180 -15.75 19.55 1.72
CA LEU A 180 -14.59 20.42 1.47
C LEU A 180 -13.81 19.96 0.23
N ARG A 181 -13.60 18.65 0.09
CA ARG A 181 -12.88 18.03 -1.01
C ARG A 181 -13.63 18.13 -2.34
N GLU A 182 -14.94 17.90 -2.35
CA GLU A 182 -15.79 17.97 -3.54
C GLU A 182 -15.96 19.41 -4.02
N ARG A 183 -16.20 20.36 -3.11
CA ARG A 183 -16.31 21.79 -3.42
C ARG A 183 -14.97 22.47 -3.71
N LYS A 184 -13.85 21.77 -3.46
CA LYS A 184 -12.47 22.28 -3.63
C LYS A 184 -12.22 23.62 -2.94
N ASN A 185 -12.85 23.85 -1.78
CA ASN A 185 -12.77 25.12 -1.07
C ASN A 185 -11.46 25.23 -0.28
N GLY A 186 -10.43 25.78 -0.94
CA GLY A 186 -9.10 25.95 -0.36
C GLY A 186 -9.07 26.84 0.88
N SER A 187 -9.84 27.92 0.91
CA SER A 187 -9.90 28.84 2.06
C SER A 187 -10.49 28.17 3.30
N ALA A 188 -11.59 27.43 3.15
CA ALA A 188 -12.21 26.69 4.24
C ALA A 188 -11.33 25.52 4.71
N LEU A 189 -10.64 24.83 3.80
CA LEU A 189 -9.63 23.83 4.16
C LEU A 189 -8.53 24.44 5.03
N ALA A 190 -7.95 25.57 4.60
CA ALA A 190 -6.90 26.26 5.34
C ALA A 190 -7.38 26.84 6.69
N GLU A 191 -8.66 27.20 6.81
CA GLU A 191 -9.28 27.57 8.08
C GLU A 191 -9.40 26.38 9.04
N VAL A 192 -9.98 25.25 8.62
CA VAL A 192 -10.04 24.01 9.41
C VAL A 192 -8.65 23.60 9.89
N CYS A 193 -7.65 23.62 8.99
CA CYS A 193 -6.29 23.27 9.34
C CYS A 193 -5.71 24.22 10.40
N ARG A 194 -5.83 25.55 10.24
CA ARG A 194 -5.33 26.53 11.22
C ARG A 194 -5.98 26.36 12.59
N THR A 195 -7.29 26.13 12.64
CA THR A 195 -8.04 25.91 13.88
C THR A 195 -7.59 24.64 14.60
N ALA A 196 -7.39 23.54 13.87
CA ALA A 196 -6.96 22.28 14.45
C ALA A 196 -5.50 22.34 14.96
N VAL A 197 -4.56 22.82 14.14
CA VAL A 197 -3.12 22.85 14.50
C VAL A 197 -2.76 23.93 15.52
N ALA A 198 -3.71 24.72 16.01
CA ALA A 198 -3.51 25.59 17.16
C ALA A 198 -3.11 24.81 18.43
N ARG A 199 -3.46 23.51 18.50
CA ARG A 199 -2.99 22.56 19.54
C ARG A 199 -1.53 22.14 19.35
N ASN A 200 -1.03 22.22 18.12
CA ASN A 200 0.34 21.90 17.72
C ASN A 200 0.79 20.48 18.12
N ASP A 201 -0.04 19.48 17.81
CA ASP A 201 0.34 18.08 17.98
C ASP A 201 1.54 17.79 17.05
N SER A 202 2.58 17.12 17.56
CA SER A 202 3.73 16.67 16.75
C SER A 202 3.60 15.21 16.32
N ILE A 203 2.72 14.45 16.97
CA ILE A 203 2.44 13.03 16.77
C ILE A 203 0.93 12.83 16.91
N VAL A 204 0.31 12.14 15.96
CA VAL A 204 -1.11 11.77 16.01
C VAL A 204 -1.25 10.26 15.78
N THR A 205 -1.70 9.54 16.80
CA THR A 205 -2.05 8.12 16.70
C THR A 205 -3.24 7.94 15.76
N LEU A 206 -3.14 7.00 14.82
CA LEU A 206 -4.16 6.79 13.79
C LEU A 206 -5.17 5.71 14.18
N MET A 207 -6.42 5.95 13.79
CA MET A 207 -7.50 4.97 13.76
C MET A 207 -8.27 5.14 12.45
N SER A 208 -8.99 4.12 12.00
CA SER A 208 -9.91 4.27 10.86
C SER A 208 -10.96 5.35 11.17
N GLY A 209 -11.15 6.29 10.24
CA GLY A 209 -12.02 7.46 10.44
C GLY A 209 -11.31 8.70 11.00
N THR A 210 -10.08 8.60 11.53
CA THR A 210 -9.31 9.79 11.95
C THR A 210 -9.06 10.70 10.76
N ILE A 211 -9.35 12.01 10.92
CA ILE A 211 -8.99 13.05 9.97
C ILE A 211 -7.87 13.88 10.58
N VAL A 212 -6.72 13.91 9.91
CA VAL A 212 -5.53 14.66 10.33
C VAL A 212 -5.45 15.96 9.55
N ALA A 213 -5.36 17.07 10.26
CA ALA A 213 -5.04 18.39 9.72
C ALA A 213 -3.52 18.59 9.71
N VAL A 214 -3.03 19.27 8.67
CA VAL A 214 -1.61 19.51 8.42
C VAL A 214 -1.40 20.95 7.97
N THR A 215 -0.42 21.64 8.56
CA THR A 215 0.07 22.93 8.06
C THR A 215 1.59 22.96 8.03
N THR A 216 2.17 23.32 6.88
CA THR A 216 3.62 23.41 6.71
C THR A 216 4.09 24.87 6.73
N GLU A 217 5.33 25.08 7.14
CA GLU A 217 6.05 26.37 7.02
C GLU A 217 6.04 26.92 5.60
N SER A 218 6.05 26.05 4.59
CA SER A 218 5.95 26.39 3.17
C SER A 218 4.55 26.87 2.72
N GLY A 219 3.58 27.02 3.62
CA GLY A 219 2.23 27.52 3.29
C GLY A 219 1.27 26.45 2.74
N LYS A 220 1.59 25.16 2.87
CA LYS A 220 0.68 24.07 2.48
C LYS A 220 -0.29 23.78 3.62
N PHE A 221 -1.56 23.57 3.26
CA PHE A 221 -2.64 23.17 4.15
C PHE A 221 -3.25 21.87 3.64
N GLY A 222 -3.38 20.85 4.48
CA GLY A 222 -3.85 19.52 4.07
C GLY A 222 -4.74 18.81 5.09
N LEU A 223 -5.65 17.98 4.57
CA LEU A 223 -6.49 17.06 5.34
C LEU A 223 -6.28 15.63 4.83
N LEU A 224 -6.06 14.69 5.76
CA LEU A 224 -5.90 13.25 5.48
C LEU A 224 -6.93 12.46 6.29
N LEU A 225 -7.91 11.85 5.61
CA LEU A 225 -8.87 10.92 6.20
C LEU A 225 -8.33 9.48 6.11
N VAL A 226 -8.10 8.83 7.25
CA VAL A 226 -7.74 7.41 7.33
C VAL A 226 -8.95 6.55 6.95
N LYS A 227 -8.83 5.80 5.86
CA LYS A 227 -9.88 4.91 5.34
C LYS A 227 -9.73 3.48 5.84
N GLU A 228 -8.50 2.95 5.78
CA GLU A 228 -8.15 1.60 6.22
C GLU A 228 -6.82 1.66 6.96
N LEU A 229 -6.69 0.87 8.02
CA LEU A 229 -5.52 0.82 8.87
C LEU A 229 -5.16 -0.63 9.19
N THR A 230 -3.89 -0.98 9.03
CA THR A 230 -3.32 -2.24 9.49
C THR A 230 -2.00 -1.93 10.23
N PRO A 231 -1.39 -2.87 10.97
CA PRO A 231 -0.12 -2.62 11.65
C PRO A 231 1.04 -2.16 10.75
N SER A 232 0.98 -2.41 9.44
CA SER A 232 2.06 -2.08 8.48
C SER A 232 1.65 -1.19 7.31
N THR A 233 0.37 -0.78 7.20
CA THR A 233 -0.12 0.10 6.12
C THR A 233 -1.25 1.03 6.56
N VAL A 234 -1.30 2.22 5.94
CA VAL A 234 -2.38 3.22 6.08
C VAL A 234 -2.90 3.61 4.70
N ARG A 235 -4.19 3.39 4.44
CA ARG A 235 -4.86 3.96 3.26
C ARG A 235 -5.56 5.25 3.65
N VAL A 236 -5.26 6.33 2.91
CA VAL A 236 -5.90 7.64 3.13
C VAL A 236 -6.59 8.14 1.86
N ASP A 237 -7.72 8.84 2.07
CA ASP A 237 -8.24 9.82 1.12
C ASP A 237 -7.80 11.20 1.62
N ALA A 238 -7.28 12.05 0.72
CA ALA A 238 -6.65 13.31 1.12
C ALA A 238 -6.93 14.46 0.16
N CYS A 239 -6.85 15.69 0.68
CA CYS A 239 -6.86 16.92 -0.09
C CYS A 239 -5.89 17.96 0.50
N HIS A 240 -5.35 18.84 -0.34
CA HIS A 240 -4.47 19.92 0.10
C HIS A 240 -4.44 21.09 -0.89
N ILE A 241 -3.95 22.23 -0.42
CA ILE A 241 -3.69 23.45 -1.19
C ILE A 241 -2.37 24.09 -0.71
N LEU A 242 -1.68 24.79 -1.58
CA LEU A 242 -0.59 25.72 -1.25
C LEU A 242 -1.12 27.16 -1.35
N LEU A 243 -0.97 27.97 -0.30
CA LEU A 243 -1.44 29.36 -0.24
C LEU A 243 -0.32 30.39 -0.12
#